data_AF-A0A392RU10-F1
#
_entry.id   AF-A0A392RU10-F1
#
_cell.length_a   1.000
_cell.length_b   1.000
_cell.length_c   1.000
_cell.angle_alpha   90.00
_cell.angle_beta   90.00
_cell.angle_gamma   90.00
#
_symmetry.space_group_name_H-M   'P 1'
#
loop_
_entity.id
_entity.type
_entity.pdbx_description
1 polymer ?
#
loop_
_entity_poly.entity_id
_entity_poly.type
_entity_poly.pdbx_seq_one_letter_code
_entity_poly.pdbx_strand_id
1 'polypeptide(L)' 'GIIKDVLAKIKDLVFPVDFVIADIGVDADIPIILGRPFLATSHALIDMEKKELTIRIGDQERVIKVYKDGRDWL' A
#
# COMPACT_ATOMS: atom_id res chain seq x y z
N GLY A 1 14.36 3.13 12.40
CA GLY A 1 13.72 4.24 13.15
C GLY A 1 12.21 4.23 12.91
N ILE A 2 11.41 4.97 13.68
CA ILE A 2 9.95 5.09 13.46
C ILE A 2 9.63 6.55 13.13
N ILE A 3 8.88 6.77 12.05
CA ILE A 3 8.31 8.09 11.74
C ILE A 3 6.81 8.01 12.01
N LYS A 4 6.32 8.98 12.80
CA LYS A 4 4.90 9.15 13.12
C LYS A 4 4.30 10.25 12.25
N ASP A 5 2.97 10.23 12.12
CA ASP A 5 2.19 11.30 11.49
C ASP A 5 2.49 11.52 10.00
N VAL A 6 2.79 10.45 9.27
CA VAL A 6 2.97 10.51 7.81
C VAL A 6 1.63 10.32 7.11
N LEU A 7 1.40 11.10 6.06
CA LEU A 7 0.24 10.92 5.19
C LEU A 7 0.64 10.09 3.97
N ALA A 8 0.02 8.91 3.82
CA ALA A 8 0.13 8.11 2.60
C ALA A 8 -0.95 8.51 1.61
N LYS A 9 -0.54 8.98 0.42
CA LYS A 9 -1.45 9.25 -0.69
C LYS A 9 -1.46 8.07 -1.65
N ILE A 10 -2.62 7.44 -1.81
CA ILE A 10 -2.84 6.37 -2.77
C ILE A 10 -3.84 6.87 -3.81
N LYS A 11 -3.36 7.10 -5.03
CA LYS A 11 -4.09 7.85 -6.07
C LYS A 11 -4.50 9.22 -5.51
N ASP A 12 -5.76 9.39 -5.15
CA ASP A 12 -6.35 10.61 -4.60
C ASP A 12 -6.85 10.46 -3.15
N LEU A 13 -6.77 9.26 -2.58
CA LEU A 13 -7.09 9.01 -1.16
C LEU A 13 -5.87 9.27 -0.28
N VAL A 14 -6.09 9.83 0.91
CA VAL A 14 -5.02 10.17 1.87
C VAL A 14 -5.31 9.52 3.22
N PHE A 15 -4.34 8.80 3.76
CA PHE A 15 -4.46 8.07 5.02
C PHE A 15 -3.36 8.49 6.01
N PRO A 16 -3.68 8.67 7.30
CA PRO A 16 -2.65 8.70 8.34
C PRO A 16 -2.02 7.32 8.49
N VAL A 17 -0.70 7.25 8.57
CA VAL A 17 0.04 6.01 8.75
C VAL A 17 1.32 6.21 9.54
N ASP A 18 1.64 5.23 10.38
CA ASP A 18 2.92 5.10 11.04
C ASP A 18 3.79 4.12 10.25
N PHE A 19 5.03 4.53 9.91
CA PHE A 19 5.99 3.66 9.21
C PHE A 19 7.12 3.22 10.12
N VAL A 20 7.53 1.97 9.96
CA VAL A 20 8.81 1.47 10.48
C VAL A 20 9.82 1.55 9.35
N ILE A 21 10.91 2.30 9.56
CA ILE A 21 12.05 2.31 8.65
C ILE A 21 12.96 1.15 9.03
N ALA A 22 12.98 0.13 8.17
CA ALA A 22 13.95 -0.94 8.21
C ALA A 22 15.21 -0.53 7.42
N ASP A 23 16.37 -0.80 7.98
CA ASP A 23 17.64 -0.67 7.27
C ASP A 23 17.79 -1.91 6.38
N ILE A 24 17.46 -1.75 5.10
CA ILE A 24 17.60 -2.79 4.09
C ILE A 24 18.70 -2.34 3.13
N GLY A 25 19.63 -3.24 2.80
CA GLY A 25 20.81 -2.94 1.99
C GLY A 25 20.47 -2.25 0.66
N VAL A 26 21.44 -1.49 0.13
CA VAL A 26 21.28 -0.49 -0.94
C VAL A 26 20.84 -1.09 -2.30
N ASP A 27 20.96 -2.40 -2.48
CA ASP A 27 20.75 -3.08 -3.78
C ASP A 27 19.32 -3.60 -4.03
N ALA A 28 18.34 -3.23 -3.21
CA ALA A 28 16.94 -3.62 -3.43
C ALA A 28 16.08 -2.39 -3.78
N ASP A 29 15.21 -2.52 -4.80
CA ASP A 29 14.01 -1.70 -4.93
C ASP A 29 13.27 -1.72 -3.59
N ILE A 30 13.45 -0.69 -2.75
CA ILE A 30 13.03 -0.71 -1.35
C ILE A 30 11.50 -0.88 -1.30
N PRO A 31 10.97 -2.06 -0.91
CA PRO A 31 9.54 -2.31 -1.02
C PRO A 31 8.81 -1.59 0.12
N ILE A 32 7.73 -0.88 -0.21
CA ILE A 32 6.80 -0.36 0.80
C ILE A 32 5.90 -1.51 1.25
N ILE A 33 6.01 -1.90 2.52
CA ILE A 33 5.18 -2.93 3.12
C ILE A 33 3.99 -2.27 3.80
N LEU A 34 2.79 -2.52 3.28
CA LEU A 34 1.54 -2.08 3.92
C LEU A 34 1.16 -3.09 5.00
N GLY A 35 1.40 -2.72 6.25
CA GLY A 35 1.06 -3.56 7.40
C GLY A 35 -0.44 -3.70 7.62
N ARG A 36 -0.82 -4.68 8.45
CA ARG A 36 -2.21 -4.88 8.91
C ARG A 36 -2.88 -3.63 9.48
N PRO A 37 -2.21 -2.75 10.26
CA PRO A 37 -2.83 -1.52 10.72
C PRO A 37 -3.32 -0.62 9.59
N PHE A 38 -2.49 -0.42 8.55
CA PHE A 38 -2.88 0.36 7.37
C PHE A 38 -4.07 -0.28 6.64
N LEU A 39 -4.02 -1.60 6.44
CA LEU A 39 -5.11 -2.33 5.78
C LEU A 39 -6.42 -2.22 6.57
N ALA A 40 -6.36 -2.26 7.90
CA ALA A 40 -7.53 -2.08 8.74
C ALA A 40 -8.08 -0.64 8.66
N THR A 41 -7.22 0.37 8.77
CA THR A 41 -7.62 1.79 8.67
C THR A 41 -8.22 2.12 7.30
N SER A 42 -7.71 1.50 6.24
CA SER A 42 -8.20 1.72 4.87
C SER A 42 -9.37 0.82 4.47
N HIS A 43 -9.94 0.06 5.40
CA HIS A 43 -11.02 -0.91 5.12
C HIS A 43 -10.69 -1.79 3.91
N ALA A 44 -9.45 -2.28 3.85
CA ALA A 44 -8.93 -2.99 2.71
C ALA A 44 -9.70 -4.30 2.45
N LEU A 45 -10.09 -4.53 1.20
CA LEU A 45 -10.62 -5.78 0.70
C LEU A 45 -9.62 -6.37 -0.29
N ILE A 46 -9.16 -7.60 0.00
CA ILE A 46 -8.20 -8.32 -0.81
C ILE A 46 -8.95 -9.40 -1.59
N ASP A 47 -9.06 -9.20 -2.90
CA ASP A 47 -9.58 -10.20 -3.83
C ASP A 47 -8.38 -10.89 -4.52
N MET A 48 -8.05 -12.09 -4.04
CA MET A 48 -6.91 -12.85 -4.56
C MET A 48 -7.18 -13.46 -5.93
N GLU A 49 -8.44 -13.75 -6.26
CA GLU A 49 -8.84 -14.30 -7.56
C GLU A 49 -8.64 -13.26 -8.65
N LYS A 50 -9.10 -12.03 -8.40
CA LYS A 50 -8.91 -10.89 -9.30
C LYS A 50 -7.53 -10.25 -9.19
N LYS A 51 -6.77 -10.59 -8.14
CA LYS A 51 -5.49 -9.98 -7.77
C LYS A 51 -5.63 -8.46 -7.60
N GLU A 52 -6.65 -8.07 -6.85
CA GLU A 52 -7.03 -6.68 -6.61
C GLU A 52 -7.07 -6.38 -5.11
N LEU A 53 -6.56 -5.21 -4.75
CA LEU A 53 -6.65 -4.62 -3.43
C LEU A 53 -7.57 -3.40 -3.53
N THR A 54 -8.73 -3.47 -2.89
CA THR A 54 -9.65 -2.32 -2.77
C THR A 54 -9.43 -1.64 -1.43
N ILE A 55 -9.25 -0.32 -1.43
CA ILE A 55 -9.15 0.51 -0.22
C ILE A 55 -10.26 1.54 -0.21
N ARG A 56 -10.73 1.95 0.98
CA ARG A 56 -11.92 2.80 1.14
C ARG A 56 -11.75 3.88 2.22
N ILE A 57 -12.35 5.04 1.98
CA ILE A 57 -12.55 6.13 2.96
C ILE A 57 -13.97 6.66 2.76
N GLY A 58 -14.84 6.43 3.75
CA GLY A 58 -16.27 6.74 3.60
C GLY A 58 -16.85 6.03 2.37
N ASP A 59 -17.48 6.80 1.48
CA ASP A 59 -18.07 6.29 0.23
C ASP A 59 -17.08 6.21 -0.95
N GLN A 60 -15.82 6.64 -0.76
CA GLN A 60 -14.80 6.60 -1.80
C GLN A 60 -14.03 5.28 -1.74
N GLU A 61 -13.77 4.67 -2.91
CA GLU A 61 -12.98 3.44 -3.02
C GLU A 61 -11.98 3.47 -4.16
N ARG A 62 -10.84 2.78 -4.00
CA ARG A 62 -9.85 2.60 -5.07
C ARG A 62 -9.40 1.16 -5.15
N VAL A 63 -9.42 0.65 -6.38
CA VAL A 63 -8.86 -0.65 -6.74
C VAL A 63 -7.41 -0.48 -7.18
N ILE A 64 -6.53 -1.31 -6.62
CA ILE A 64 -5.10 -1.41 -6.93
C ILE A 64 -4.86 -2.83 -7.43
N LYS A 65 -4.21 -2.98 -8.58
CA LYS A 65 -3.80 -4.30 -9.07
C LYS A 65 -2.57 -4.76 -8.29
N VAL A 66 -2.60 -5.98 -7.78
CA VAL A 66 -1.55 -6.56 -6.92
C VAL A 66 -0.40 -7.16 -7.75
N TYR A 67 -0.51 -7.16 -9.08
CA TYR A 67 0.52 -7.62 -10.01
C TYR A 67 0.83 -6.56 -11.06
N LYS A 68 2.11 -6.47 -11.46
CA LYS A 68 2.52 -5.78 -12.68
C LYS A 68 2.30 -6.72 -13.87
N ASP A 69 1.96 -6.15 -15.03
CA ASP A 69 1.96 -6.90 -16.29
C ASP A 69 3.38 -7.45 -16.52
N GLY A 70 3.50 -8.71 -16.94
CA GLY A 70 4.80 -9.39 -17.14
C GLY A 70 5.63 -8.82 -18.31
N ARG A 71 5.23 -7.67 -18.85
CA ARG A 71 5.86 -6.97 -19.96
C ARG A 71 6.63 -5.71 -19.55
N ASP A 72 6.53 -5.28 -18.30
CA ASP A 72 7.28 -4.11 -17.79
C ASP A 72 8.79 -4.38 -17.58
N TRP A 73 9.24 -5.59 -17.91
CA TRP A 73 10.59 -6.11 -17.70
C TRP A 73 11.32 -6.40 -19.04
N LEU A 74 10.65 -6.17 -20.17
CA LEU A 74 11.18 -6.33 -21.54
C LEU A 74 11.37 -4.96 -22.20
#